data_AF-A0A925J401-F1
#
_entry.id   AF-A0A925J401-F1
#
_cell.length_a   1.000
_cell.length_b   1.000
_cell.length_c   1.000
_cell.angle_alpha   90.00
_cell.angle_beta   90.00
_cell.angle_gamma   90.00
#
_symmetry.space_group_name_H-M   'P 1'
#
loop_
_entity.id
_entity.type
_entity.pdbx_description
1 polymer ?
#
loop_
_entity_poly.entity_id
_entity_poly.type
_entity_poly.pdbx_seq_one_letter_code
_entity_poly.pdbx_strand_id
1 'polypeptide(L)'
;MSVLQANCPNCAGPVEFKAGSTVVLVCPFCRSAIARNDRQLTDLGKVADIAESESPLKLGLRGKYNGNGFELTGRAQLSPETGGFWDEWYATFSNGWVGWLAEAQGKFYLTFYQPLPEGRTLPPFDQLQ
;
A
#
# COMPACT_ATOMS: atom_id res chain seq x y z
N MET A 1 1.29 8.72 -16.81
CA MET A 1 1.87 8.08 -15.61
C MET A 1 3.18 7.45 -16.05
N SER A 2 4.33 7.83 -15.46
CA SER A 2 5.62 7.22 -15.83
C SER A 2 5.74 5.86 -15.18
N VAL A 3 5.94 4.83 -16.00
CA VAL A 3 6.18 3.46 -15.55
C VAL A 3 7.69 3.30 -15.35
N LEU A 4 8.12 2.80 -14.18
CA LEU A 4 9.50 2.36 -14.00
C LEU A 4 9.59 0.86 -14.26
N GLN A 5 10.36 0.49 -15.27
CA GLN A 5 10.76 -0.89 -15.52
C GLN A 5 12.15 -1.14 -14.93
N ALA A 6 12.31 -2.28 -14.25
CA ALA A 6 13.55 -2.68 -13.63
C ALA A 6 13.61 -4.20 -13.47
N ASN A 7 14.70 -4.71 -12.90
CA ASN A 7 14.84 -6.12 -12.55
C ASN A 7 14.77 -6.31 -11.04
N CYS A 8 14.15 -7.40 -10.60
CA CYS A 8 14.10 -7.79 -9.20
C CYS A 8 15.52 -8.03 -8.66
N PRO A 9 15.92 -7.40 -7.55
CA PRO A 9 17.26 -7.61 -6.97
C PRO A 9 17.50 -9.05 -6.46
N ASN A 10 16.44 -9.81 -6.18
CA ASN A 10 16.53 -11.19 -5.68
C ASN A 10 16.64 -12.24 -6.80
N CYS A 11 15.83 -12.13 -7.86
CA CYS A 11 15.74 -13.18 -8.90
C CYS A 11 16.04 -12.70 -10.33
N ALA A 12 16.39 -11.42 -10.52
CA ALA A 12 16.61 -10.77 -11.80
C ALA A 12 15.40 -10.75 -12.77
N GLY A 13 14.22 -11.24 -12.34
CA GLY A 13 13.00 -11.18 -13.14
C GLY A 13 12.52 -9.74 -13.37
N PRO A 14 11.87 -9.45 -14.51
CA PRO A 14 11.42 -8.09 -14.83
C PRO A 14 10.30 -7.65 -13.88
N VAL A 15 10.35 -6.41 -13.41
CA VAL A 15 9.33 -5.81 -12.54
C VAL A 15 8.93 -4.43 -13.04
N GLU A 16 7.67 -4.07 -12.80
CA GLU A 16 7.07 -2.84 -13.30
C GLU A 16 6.37 -2.08 -12.16
N PHE A 17 6.79 -0.84 -11.91
CA PHE A 17 6.10 0.08 -11.01
C PHE A 17 5.10 0.91 -11.81
N LYS A 18 3.81 0.56 -11.70
CA LYS A 18 2.72 1.12 -12.52
C LYS A 18 2.29 2.53 -12.13
N ALA A 19 2.42 2.91 -10.86
CA ALA A 19 2.12 4.25 -10.38
C ALA A 19 3.38 4.94 -9.87
N GLY A 20 3.53 6.24 -10.16
CA GLY A 20 4.66 7.03 -9.66
C GLY A 20 4.73 7.10 -8.12
N SER A 21 3.62 6.79 -7.43
CA SER A 21 3.52 6.70 -5.98
C SER A 21 3.81 5.30 -5.41
N THR A 22 3.98 4.27 -6.25
CA THR A 22 4.27 2.92 -5.76
C THR A 22 5.70 2.87 -5.23
N VAL A 23 5.82 2.79 -3.89
CA VAL A 23 7.12 2.66 -3.20
C VAL A 23 7.54 1.20 -3.08
N VAL A 24 6.59 0.27 -2.99
CA VAL A 24 6.84 -1.17 -2.82
C VAL A 24 5.99 -1.98 -3.79
N LEU A 25 6.57 -3.02 -4.39
CA LEU A 25 5.84 -4.03 -5.14
C LEU A 25 6.24 -5.44 -4.70
N VAL A 26 5.39 -6.43 -4.96
CA VAL A 26 5.73 -7.85 -4.79
C VAL A 26 6.10 -8.42 -6.15
N CYS A 27 7.30 -9.01 -6.25
CA CYS A 27 7.79 -9.61 -7.48
C CYS A 27 6.88 -10.79 -7.89
N PRO A 28 6.33 -10.84 -9.11
CA PRO A 28 5.46 -11.92 -9.54
C PRO A 28 6.18 -13.26 -9.74
N PHE A 29 7.53 -13.25 -9.77
CA PHE A 29 8.34 -14.44 -10.03
C PHE A 29 8.80 -15.13 -8.75
N CYS A 30 9.33 -14.37 -7.78
CA CYS A 30 9.94 -14.94 -6.57
C CYS A 30 9.21 -14.57 -5.27
N ARG A 31 8.15 -13.74 -5.36
CA ARG A 31 7.39 -13.21 -4.21
C ARG A 31 8.21 -12.38 -3.22
N SER A 32 9.38 -11.85 -3.61
CA SER A 32 10.08 -10.84 -2.82
C SER A 32 9.35 -9.50 -2.87
N ALA A 33 9.18 -8.84 -1.73
CA ALA A 33 8.84 -7.43 -1.67
C ALA A 33 10.06 -6.59 -2.06
N ILE A 34 9.87 -5.68 -3.01
CA ILE A 34 10.92 -4.81 -3.54
C ILE A 34 10.52 -3.37 -3.27
N ALA A 35 11.36 -2.67 -2.51
CA ALA A 35 11.20 -1.24 -2.29
C ALA A 35 12.03 -0.44 -3.29
N ARG A 36 11.44 0.64 -3.80
CA ARG A 36 12.12 1.69 -4.54
C ARG A 36 12.39 2.86 -3.61
N ASN A 37 13.65 3.28 -3.55
CA ASN A 37 14.04 4.57 -2.98
C ASN A 37 14.61 5.48 -4.08
N ASP A 38 15.09 6.66 -3.71
CA ASP A 38 15.55 7.68 -4.66
C ASP A 38 16.72 7.23 -5.55
N ARG A 39 17.45 6.17 -5.17
CA ARG A 39 18.70 5.77 -5.85
C ARG A 39 18.77 4.31 -6.27
N GLN A 40 17.98 3.42 -5.68
CA GLN A 40 18.10 1.98 -5.91
C GLN A 40 16.83 1.21 -5.57
N LEU A 41 16.76 -0.02 -6.09
CA LEU A 41 15.81 -1.03 -5.64
C LEU A 41 16.44 -1.88 -4.53
N THR A 42 15.67 -2.18 -3.50
CA THR A 42 16.11 -2.97 -2.34
C THR A 42 15.17 -4.16 -2.16
N ASP A 43 15.73 -5.35 -1.98
CA ASP A 43 14.96 -6.53 -1.56
C ASP A 43 14.61 -6.41 -0.08
N LEU A 44 13.33 -6.48 0.25
CA LEU A 44 12.82 -6.53 1.63
C LEU A 44 12.58 -7.96 2.12
N GLY A 45 12.85 -8.96 1.27
CA GLY A 45 12.63 -10.36 1.56
C GLY A 45 11.30 -10.88 1.02
N LYS A 46 11.06 -12.18 1.21
CA LYS A 46 9.84 -12.85 0.75
C LYS A 46 8.67 -12.50 1.66
N VAL A 47 7.57 -12.07 1.06
CA VAL A 47 6.33 -11.85 1.81
C VAL A 47 5.66 -13.18 2.14
N ALA A 48 4.98 -13.22 3.27
CA ALA A 48 4.11 -14.34 3.61
C ALA A 48 2.94 -14.41 2.64
N ASP A 49 2.34 -15.60 2.54
CA ASP A 49 1.07 -15.75 1.83
C ASP A 49 -0.04 -14.98 2.56
N ILE A 50 -0.90 -14.35 1.77
CA ILE A 50 -2.04 -13.58 2.27
C ILE A 50 -3.15 -14.59 2.61
N ALA A 51 -3.77 -14.44 3.78
CA ALA A 51 -4.93 -15.22 4.14
C ALA A 51 -6.14 -14.81 3.29
N GLU A 52 -6.98 -15.78 2.94
CA GLU A 52 -8.25 -15.50 2.28
C GLU A 52 -9.13 -14.61 3.18
N SER A 53 -9.67 -13.55 2.59
CA SER A 53 -10.53 -12.58 3.26
C SER A 53 -11.88 -12.54 2.56
N GLU A 54 -12.96 -12.44 3.32
CA GLU A 54 -14.32 -12.19 2.80
C GLU A 54 -14.55 -10.72 2.40
N SER A 55 -13.48 -9.93 2.27
CA SER A 55 -13.55 -8.53 1.85
C SER A 55 -14.16 -8.45 0.43
N PRO A 56 -15.19 -7.59 0.21
CA PRO A 56 -15.70 -7.29 -1.12
C PRO A 56 -14.72 -6.48 -1.97
N LEU A 57 -13.69 -5.89 -1.36
CA LEU A 57 -12.65 -5.14 -2.05
C LEU A 57 -11.63 -6.07 -2.72
N LYS A 58 -11.09 -5.61 -3.85
CA LYS A 58 -10.11 -6.32 -4.65
C LYS A 58 -9.21 -5.36 -5.42
N LEU A 59 -8.02 -5.81 -5.79
CA LEU A 59 -7.14 -5.05 -6.68
C LEU A 59 -7.84 -4.78 -8.01
N GLY A 60 -7.67 -3.57 -8.53
CA GLY A 60 -8.33 -3.08 -9.74
C GLY A 60 -9.77 -2.58 -9.53
N LEU A 61 -10.33 -2.67 -8.31
CA LEU A 61 -11.61 -2.06 -8.01
C LEU A 61 -11.53 -0.55 -8.19
N ARG A 62 -12.52 0.03 -8.86
CA ARG A 62 -12.59 1.47 -9.16
C ARG A 62 -13.77 2.12 -8.44
N GLY A 63 -13.58 3.36 -8.03
CA GLY A 63 -14.62 4.16 -7.38
C GLY A 63 -14.42 5.66 -7.61
N LYS A 64 -15.25 6.46 -6.93
CA LYS A 64 -15.12 7.92 -6.91
C LYS A 64 -15.29 8.41 -5.48
N TYR A 65 -14.48 9.40 -5.08
CA TYR A 65 -14.61 10.11 -3.81
C TYR A 65 -14.31 11.60 -4.05
N ASN A 66 -15.18 12.47 -3.54
CA ASN A 66 -15.12 13.93 -3.75
C ASN A 66 -14.86 14.32 -5.22
N GLY A 67 -15.60 13.70 -6.15
CA GLY A 67 -15.49 13.96 -7.59
C GLY A 67 -14.25 13.37 -8.29
N ASN A 68 -13.29 12.83 -7.55
CA ASN A 68 -12.07 12.23 -8.09
C ASN A 68 -12.21 10.71 -8.21
N GLY A 69 -11.83 10.15 -9.36
CA GLY A 69 -11.79 8.70 -9.55
C GLY A 69 -10.61 8.09 -8.83
N PHE A 70 -10.78 6.88 -8.30
CA PHE A 70 -9.69 6.09 -7.73
C PHE A 70 -9.73 4.64 -8.20
N GLU A 71 -8.58 3.97 -8.12
CA GLU A 71 -8.42 2.53 -8.29
C GLU A 71 -7.65 1.96 -7.09
N LEU A 72 -8.07 0.79 -6.59
CA LEU A 72 -7.32 0.04 -5.58
C LEU A 72 -6.14 -0.69 -6.26
N THR A 73 -4.94 -0.16 -6.08
CA THR A 73 -3.73 -0.61 -6.79
C THR A 73 -2.74 -1.36 -5.90
N GLY A 74 -3.00 -1.43 -4.59
CA GLY A 74 -2.22 -2.22 -3.64
C GLY A 74 -3.05 -2.78 -2.51
N ARG A 75 -2.51 -3.78 -1.82
CA ARG A 75 -3.09 -4.42 -0.65
C ARG A 75 -1.96 -4.75 0.32
N ALA A 76 -2.15 -4.43 1.59
CA ALA A 76 -1.33 -4.92 2.69
C ALA A 76 -2.25 -5.66 3.67
N GLN A 77 -1.85 -6.86 4.08
CA GLN A 77 -2.55 -7.61 5.12
C GLN A 77 -1.70 -7.64 6.38
N LEU A 78 -2.30 -7.23 7.48
CA LEU A 78 -1.69 -7.20 8.80
C LEU A 78 -2.28 -8.34 9.63
N SER A 79 -1.43 -9.06 10.35
CA SER A 79 -1.85 -10.10 11.30
C SER A 79 -1.32 -9.73 12.68
N PRO A 80 -2.17 -9.21 13.58
CA PRO A 80 -1.78 -8.96 14.96
C PRO A 80 -1.67 -10.28 15.74
N GLU A 81 -0.83 -10.28 16.78
CA GLU A 81 -0.62 -11.46 17.66
C GLU A 81 -1.92 -11.92 18.33
N THR A 82 -2.87 -11.00 18.55
CA THR A 82 -4.19 -11.28 19.11
C THR A 82 -5.11 -12.07 18.17
N GLY A 83 -4.68 -12.33 16.94
CA GLY A 83 -5.42 -13.07 15.93
C GLY A 83 -6.26 -12.20 15.00
N GLY A 84 -6.65 -12.79 13.87
CA GLY A 84 -7.36 -12.11 12.78
C GLY A 84 -6.43 -11.56 11.70
N PHE A 85 -7.06 -11.06 10.64
CA PHE A 85 -6.39 -10.39 9.54
C PHE A 85 -7.06 -9.05 9.30
N TRP A 86 -6.26 -8.06 8.97
CA TRP A 86 -6.72 -6.72 8.63
C TRP A 86 -6.18 -6.34 7.26
N ASP A 87 -7.06 -5.93 6.36
CA ASP A 87 -6.70 -5.50 5.02
C ASP A 87 -6.69 -3.97 4.90
N GLU A 88 -5.56 -3.46 4.42
CA GLU A 88 -5.37 -2.08 4.01
C GLU A 88 -5.24 -2.02 2.48
N TRP A 89 -6.17 -1.34 1.82
CA TRP A 89 -6.18 -1.22 0.36
C TRP A 89 -5.63 0.13 -0.08
N TYR A 90 -4.56 0.11 -0.86
CA TYR A 90 -3.93 1.32 -1.37
C TYR A 90 -4.73 1.86 -2.56
N ALA A 91 -5.29 3.06 -2.41
CA ALA A 91 -6.10 3.74 -3.42
C ALA A 91 -5.30 4.85 -4.11
N THR A 92 -5.14 4.75 -5.43
CA THR A 92 -4.53 5.80 -6.27
C THR A 92 -5.59 6.59 -6.99
N PHE A 93 -5.54 7.92 -6.87
CA PHE A 93 -6.53 8.83 -7.43
C PHE A 93 -6.08 9.46 -8.75
N SER A 94 -7.05 9.81 -9.60
CA SER A 94 -6.81 10.47 -10.89
C SER A 94 -6.17 11.86 -10.77
N ASN A 95 -6.29 12.51 -9.61
CA ASN A 95 -5.67 13.81 -9.31
C ASN A 95 -4.25 13.68 -8.70
N GLY A 96 -3.71 12.47 -8.61
CA GLY A 96 -2.38 12.20 -8.05
C GLY A 96 -2.37 11.97 -6.53
N TRP A 97 -3.51 12.05 -5.85
CA TRP A 97 -3.59 11.71 -4.43
C TRP A 97 -3.50 10.20 -4.21
N VAL A 98 -3.11 9.84 -2.99
CA VAL A 98 -3.11 8.46 -2.51
C VAL A 98 -3.83 8.40 -1.17
N GLY A 99 -4.53 7.31 -0.93
CA GLY A 99 -5.22 7.04 0.32
C GLY A 99 -5.24 5.56 0.65
N TRP A 100 -5.70 5.23 1.86
CA TRP A 100 -5.88 3.86 2.32
C TRP A 100 -7.36 3.62 2.59
N LEU A 101 -7.91 2.58 1.98
CA LEU A 101 -9.27 2.12 2.21
C LEU A 101 -9.22 0.87 3.08
N ALA A 102 -9.88 0.93 4.23
CA ALA A 102 -9.98 -0.19 5.15
C ALA A 102 -11.45 -0.51 5.46
N GLU A 103 -11.69 -1.74 5.90
CA GLU A 103 -12.99 -2.25 6.28
C GLU A 103 -13.00 -2.67 7.74
N ALA A 104 -13.90 -2.09 8.53
CA ALA A 104 -14.02 -2.45 9.93
C ALA A 104 -15.44 -2.27 10.44
N GLN A 105 -15.95 -3.27 11.17
CA GLN A 105 -17.26 -3.18 11.84
C GLN A 105 -18.39 -2.78 10.88
N GLY A 106 -18.39 -3.34 9.66
CA GLY A 106 -19.40 -3.07 8.62
C GLY A 106 -19.29 -1.69 7.96
N LYS A 107 -18.18 -0.97 8.15
CA LYS A 107 -17.94 0.35 7.59
C LYS A 107 -16.66 0.38 6.77
N PHE A 108 -16.65 1.28 5.79
CA PHE A 108 -15.48 1.62 5.00
C PHE A 108 -14.85 2.90 5.53
N TYR A 109 -13.53 2.87 5.71
CA TYR A 109 -12.73 4.02 6.15
C TYR A 109 -11.74 4.37 5.06
N LEU A 110 -11.92 5.54 4.45
CA LEU A 110 -10.97 6.08 3.49
C LEU A 110 -10.13 7.16 4.18
N THR A 111 -8.85 6.88 4.36
CA THR A 111 -7.90 7.75 5.05
C THR A 111 -6.86 8.31 4.09
N PHE A 112 -6.35 9.49 4.41
CA PHE A 112 -5.36 10.21 3.62
C PHE A 112 -4.23 10.68 4.52
N TYR A 113 -3.04 10.82 3.96
CA TYR A 113 -1.96 11.50 4.65
C TYR A 113 -2.37 12.95 4.94
N GLN A 114 -2.20 13.38 6.19
CA GLN A 114 -2.43 14.74 6.62
C GLN A 114 -1.11 15.30 7.19
N PRO A 115 -0.54 16.36 6.60
CA PRO A 115 0.66 16.98 7.15
C PRO A 115 0.34 17.57 8.53
N LEU A 116 1.31 17.51 9.43
CA LEU A 116 1.18 18.13 10.74
C LEU A 116 1.10 19.66 10.60
N PRO A 117 0.25 20.34 11.38
CA PRO A 117 0.29 21.79 11.48
C PRO A 117 1.69 22.27 11.92
N GLU A 118 2.12 23.42 11.42
CA GLU A 118 3.41 24.01 11.81
C GLU A 118 3.51 24.16 13.34
N GLY A 119 4.69 23.82 13.88
CA GLY A 119 4.95 23.88 15.32
C GLY A 119 4.32 22.75 16.15
N ARG A 120 3.56 21.83 15.53
CA ARG A 120 2.99 20.67 16.24
C ARG A 120 4.05 19.58 16.42
N THR A 121 4.41 19.29 17.66
CA THR A 121 5.22 18.12 18.01
C THR A 121 4.29 16.99 18.46
N LEU A 122 4.40 15.82 17.84
CA LEU A 122 3.71 14.62 18.32
C LEU A 122 4.47 14.02 19.51
N PRO A 123 3.77 13.48 20.52
CA PRO A 123 4.44 12.72 21.56
C PRO A 123 5.18 11.51 20.92
N PRO A 124 6.37 11.15 21.44
CA PRO A 124 7.02 9.91 21.06
C PRO A 124 6.18 8.71 21.51
N PHE A 125 6.44 7.54 20.91
CA PHE A 125 5.61 6.34 21.10
C PHE A 125 5.49 5.91 22.57
N ASP A 126 6.57 6.06 23.36
CA ASP A 126 6.64 5.76 24.79
C ASP A 126 5.78 6.68 25.67
N GLN A 127 5.24 7.77 25.11
CA GLN A 127 4.36 8.71 25.81
C GLN A 127 2.89 8.59 25.38
N LEU A 128 2.55 7.63 24.51
CA LEU A 128 1.16 7.33 24.15
C LEU A 128 0.53 6.45 25.25
N GLN A 129 -0.64 6.85 25.76
CA GLN A 129 -1.44 6.08 26.72
C GLN A 129 -2.39 5.11 26.02
#